data_AF-A0A1D2R2X9-F1
#
_entry.id   AF-A0A1D2R2X9-F1
#
_cell.length_a   1.000
_cell.length_b   1.000
_cell.length_c   1.000
_cell.angle_alpha   90.00
_cell.angle_beta   90.00
_cell.angle_gamma   90.00
#
_symmetry.space_group_name_H-M   'P 1'
#
loop_
_entity.id
_entity.type
_entity.pdbx_description
1 polymer ?
#
loop_
_entity_poly.entity_id
_entity_poly.type
_entity_poly.pdbx_seq_one_letter_code
_entity_poly.pdbx_strand_id
1 'polypeptide(L)'
;PPHLLLPIKHRGSLRGRKAGEIISYIKSKNPLEATVGLAALNSVIEIPRDAVELKNGFGSYIVNECTGKKVAMIGYFPFMDKLREKADEFYLFEKTIDSVDAKKDLSTLSNAEILEEIIKKAENCRVMMVGPSTPLCPVLFDCGIDEILGMSVYDPRLMVETLSEGVIVPELKGVKKLSWKKKNEY
;
A
#
# COMPACT_ATOMS: atom_id res chain seq x y z
N PRO A 1 26.26 -21.00 0.83
CA PRO A 1 25.10 -20.57 1.66
C PRO A 1 23.79 -20.79 0.90
N PRO A 2 22.78 -21.47 1.47
CA PRO A 2 21.44 -21.38 0.91
C PRO A 2 21.05 -19.89 0.83
N HIS A 3 20.54 -19.46 -0.32
CA HIS A 3 20.07 -18.09 -0.48
C HIS A 3 19.06 -17.76 0.62
N LEU A 4 19.19 -16.60 1.28
CA LEU A 4 18.30 -16.13 2.36
C LEU A 4 16.81 -16.15 1.95
N LEU A 5 16.54 -16.05 0.64
CA LEU A 5 15.21 -16.18 0.06
C LEU A 5 15.22 -17.27 -1.02
N LEU A 6 14.13 -18.04 -1.08
CA LEU A 6 13.91 -19.01 -2.14
C LEU A 6 13.84 -18.29 -3.51
N PRO A 7 14.34 -18.91 -4.58
CA PRO A 7 14.19 -18.33 -5.91
C PRO A 7 12.71 -18.31 -6.34
N ILE A 8 12.34 -17.30 -7.13
CA ILE A 8 11.00 -17.16 -7.72
C ILE A 8 10.74 -18.30 -8.72
N LYS A 9 9.58 -18.94 -8.63
CA LYS A 9 9.06 -19.89 -9.63
C LYS A 9 9.07 -19.28 -11.04
N HIS A 10 9.60 -20.01 -12.00
CA HIS A 10 9.67 -19.59 -13.41
C HIS A 10 10.49 -18.31 -13.67
N ARG A 11 11.41 -17.92 -12.76
CA ARG A 11 12.37 -16.82 -12.98
C ARG A 11 13.06 -16.93 -14.35
N GLY A 12 13.27 -15.81 -15.02
CA GLY A 12 13.78 -15.76 -16.40
C GLY A 12 12.74 -16.09 -17.49
N SER A 13 11.54 -16.54 -17.12
CA SER A 13 10.46 -16.93 -18.05
C SER A 13 9.07 -16.43 -17.60
N LEU A 14 9.02 -15.35 -16.82
CA LEU A 14 7.77 -14.74 -16.36
C LEU A 14 7.07 -13.97 -17.49
N ARG A 15 7.85 -13.35 -18.37
CA ARG A 15 7.33 -12.63 -19.54
C ARG A 15 6.61 -13.61 -20.47
N GLY A 16 5.41 -13.24 -20.92
CA GLY A 16 4.58 -14.06 -21.80
C GLY A 16 3.66 -15.05 -21.08
N ARG A 17 3.77 -15.21 -19.77
CA ARG A 17 2.81 -16.00 -18.97
C ARG A 17 1.49 -15.25 -18.78
N LYS A 18 0.42 -16.01 -18.55
CA LYS A 18 -0.89 -15.45 -18.22
C LYS A 18 -0.83 -14.75 -16.87
N ALA A 19 -1.40 -13.56 -16.79
CA ALA A 19 -1.46 -12.79 -15.53
C ALA A 19 -2.07 -13.61 -14.38
N GLY A 20 -3.14 -14.37 -14.64
CA GLY A 20 -3.78 -15.23 -13.62
C GLY A 20 -2.85 -16.28 -13.00
N GLU A 21 -1.91 -16.84 -13.76
CA GLU A 21 -0.89 -17.77 -13.22
C GLU A 21 0.04 -17.04 -12.26
N ILE A 22 0.46 -15.83 -12.61
CA ILE A 22 1.36 -15.02 -11.79
C ILE A 22 0.64 -14.47 -10.55
N ILE A 23 -0.62 -14.04 -10.68
CA ILE A 23 -1.45 -13.56 -9.56
C ILE A 23 -1.55 -14.60 -8.45
N SER A 24 -1.60 -15.89 -8.79
CA SER A 24 -1.64 -16.98 -7.80
C SER A 24 -0.44 -16.96 -6.82
N TYR A 25 0.67 -16.33 -7.20
CA TYR A 25 1.87 -16.23 -6.37
C TYR A 25 1.65 -15.37 -5.12
N ILE A 26 0.60 -14.55 -5.06
CA ILE A 26 0.22 -13.78 -3.87
C ILE A 26 0.05 -14.66 -2.61
N LYS A 27 -0.28 -15.95 -2.80
CA LYS A 27 -0.45 -16.95 -1.73
C LYS A 27 0.85 -17.64 -1.33
N SER A 28 1.98 -17.29 -1.95
CA SER A 28 3.27 -17.91 -1.67
C SER A 28 3.84 -17.47 -0.32
N LYS A 29 4.51 -18.39 0.37
CA LYS A 29 5.33 -18.07 1.55
C LYS A 29 6.63 -17.34 1.19
N ASN A 30 7.00 -17.31 -0.09
CA ASN A 30 8.15 -16.55 -0.56
C ASN A 30 7.73 -15.08 -0.79
N PRO A 31 8.28 -14.10 -0.04
CA PRO A 31 7.88 -12.71 -0.16
C PRO A 31 8.14 -12.10 -1.55
N LEU A 32 9.14 -12.60 -2.28
CA LEU A 32 9.42 -12.17 -3.65
C LEU A 32 8.33 -12.63 -4.61
N GLU A 33 7.86 -13.87 -4.46
CA GLU A 33 6.74 -14.39 -5.23
C GLU A 33 5.44 -13.65 -4.90
N ALA A 34 5.16 -13.42 -3.61
CA ALA A 34 3.99 -12.68 -3.17
C ALA A 34 3.96 -11.25 -3.74
N THR A 35 5.12 -10.58 -3.75
CA THR A 35 5.29 -9.24 -4.36
C THR A 35 4.99 -9.28 -5.86
N VAL A 36 5.54 -10.26 -6.59
CA VAL A 36 5.29 -10.42 -8.03
C VAL A 36 3.81 -10.71 -8.32
N GLY A 37 3.17 -11.54 -7.50
CA GLY A 37 1.73 -11.83 -7.61
C GLY A 37 0.86 -10.60 -7.38
N LEU A 38 1.18 -9.79 -6.37
CA LEU A 38 0.49 -8.53 -6.10
C LEU A 38 0.70 -7.50 -7.22
N ALA A 39 1.91 -7.39 -7.76
CA ALA A 39 2.19 -6.53 -8.91
C ALA A 39 1.39 -6.96 -10.15
N ALA A 40 1.29 -8.27 -10.40
CA ALA A 40 0.48 -8.81 -11.48
C ALA A 40 -1.01 -8.51 -11.28
N LEU A 41 -1.53 -8.62 -10.05
CA LEU A 41 -2.90 -8.25 -9.71
C LEU A 41 -3.16 -6.76 -9.99
N ASN A 42 -2.30 -5.87 -9.50
CA ASN A 42 -2.43 -4.43 -9.72
C ASN A 42 -2.33 -4.05 -11.21
N SER A 43 -1.64 -4.85 -12.03
CA SER A 43 -1.52 -4.59 -13.48
C SER A 43 -2.78 -4.87 -14.29
N VAL A 44 -3.71 -5.67 -13.75
CA VAL A 44 -4.95 -6.07 -14.46
C VAL A 44 -6.21 -5.45 -13.85
N ILE A 45 -6.10 -4.80 -12.69
CA ILE A 45 -7.23 -4.10 -12.06
C ILE A 45 -7.58 -2.86 -12.88
N GLU A 46 -8.86 -2.72 -13.21
CA GLU A 46 -9.37 -1.49 -13.81
C GLU A 46 -9.40 -0.36 -12.79
N ILE A 47 -8.97 0.82 -13.23
CA ILE A 47 -8.99 2.01 -12.38
C ILE A 47 -10.43 2.50 -12.22
N PRO A 48 -10.95 2.67 -10.99
CA PRO A 48 -12.30 3.17 -10.75
C PRO A 48 -12.49 4.56 -11.37
N ARG A 49 -13.60 4.75 -12.09
CA ARG A 49 -13.89 6.02 -12.78
C ARG A 49 -14.10 7.20 -11.84
N ASP A 50 -14.51 6.91 -10.60
CA ASP A 50 -14.75 7.88 -9.54
C ASP A 50 -13.57 8.01 -8.57
N ALA A 51 -12.42 7.39 -8.86
CA ALA A 51 -11.19 7.67 -8.14
C ALA A 51 -10.69 9.09 -8.48
N VAL A 52 -10.27 9.82 -7.45
CA VAL A 52 -9.85 11.23 -7.55
C VAL A 52 -8.34 11.33 -7.52
N GLU A 53 -7.77 12.13 -8.43
CA GLU A 53 -6.32 12.36 -8.48
C GLU A 53 -5.84 13.30 -7.37
N LEU A 54 -4.87 12.82 -6.60
CA LEU A 54 -4.18 13.55 -5.52
C LEU A 54 -2.94 14.25 -6.05
N LYS A 55 -3.12 15.44 -6.65
CA LYS A 55 -2.04 16.23 -7.28
C LYS A 55 -0.86 16.53 -6.35
N ASN A 56 -1.14 16.73 -5.06
CA ASN A 56 -0.13 17.04 -4.04
C ASN A 56 0.44 15.81 -3.32
N GLY A 57 0.09 14.61 -3.79
CA GLY A 57 0.53 13.32 -3.23
C GLY A 57 -0.19 12.87 -1.97
N PHE A 58 0.07 11.62 -1.56
CA PHE A 58 -0.56 10.99 -0.40
C PHE A 58 -0.30 11.74 0.89
N GLY A 59 0.94 12.15 1.14
CA GLY A 59 1.32 12.79 2.41
C GLY A 59 0.56 14.09 2.67
N SER A 60 0.48 14.97 1.66
CA SER A 60 -0.28 16.23 1.79
C SER A 60 -1.78 15.97 2.04
N TYR A 61 -2.35 14.98 1.36
CA TYR A 61 -3.74 14.61 1.53
C TYR A 61 -4.02 14.07 2.94
N ILE A 62 -3.25 13.08 3.38
CA ILE A 62 -3.40 12.44 4.70
C ILE A 62 -3.20 13.45 5.83
N VAL A 63 -2.17 14.31 5.75
CA VAL A 63 -1.94 15.36 6.74
C VAL A 63 -3.15 16.29 6.88
N ASN A 64 -3.77 16.68 5.77
CA ASN A 64 -4.95 17.53 5.80
C ASN A 64 -6.17 16.78 6.37
N GLU A 65 -6.42 15.55 5.93
CA GLU A 65 -7.55 14.74 6.39
C GLU A 65 -7.47 14.38 7.89
N CYS A 66 -6.25 14.34 8.44
CA CYS A 66 -5.99 13.90 9.82
C CYS A 66 -5.69 15.05 10.79
N THR A 67 -5.69 16.32 10.35
CA THR A 67 -5.44 17.47 11.23
C THR A 67 -6.49 17.53 12.35
N GLY A 68 -6.03 17.66 13.60
CA GLY A 68 -6.88 17.72 14.79
C GLY A 68 -7.59 16.39 15.15
N LYS A 69 -7.12 15.26 14.61
CA LYS A 69 -7.68 13.92 14.90
C LYS A 69 -6.70 13.05 15.66
N LYS A 70 -7.22 12.00 16.30
CA LYS A 70 -6.41 10.88 16.80
C LYS A 70 -6.08 9.95 15.65
N VAL A 71 -4.80 9.65 15.48
CA VAL A 71 -4.28 8.93 14.31
C VAL A 71 -3.43 7.74 14.76
N ALA A 72 -3.81 6.55 14.30
CA ALA A 72 -2.95 5.38 14.32
C ALA A 72 -2.42 5.11 12.92
N MET A 73 -1.10 5.02 12.78
CA MET A 73 -0.39 4.80 11.52
C MET A 73 0.38 3.49 11.59
N ILE A 74 0.20 2.66 10.57
CA ILE A 74 0.93 1.40 10.41
C ILE A 74 1.77 1.50 9.16
N GLY A 75 3.07 1.29 9.34
CA GLY A 75 4.06 1.62 8.33
C GLY A 75 4.65 3.02 8.55
N TYR A 76 5.94 3.15 8.25
CA TYR A 76 6.68 4.40 8.27
C TYR A 76 6.54 5.16 6.95
N PHE A 77 6.26 6.46 7.02
CA PHE A 77 6.15 7.31 5.84
C PHE A 77 6.91 8.64 6.03
N PRO A 78 7.51 9.20 4.96
CA PRO A 78 8.28 10.46 5.05
C PRO A 78 7.51 11.69 5.56
N PHE A 79 6.17 11.67 5.50
CA PHE A 79 5.32 12.79 5.93
C PHE A 79 4.88 12.69 7.40
N MET A 80 5.38 11.69 8.13
CA MET A 80 4.92 11.36 9.48
C MET A 80 5.17 12.48 10.49
N ASP A 81 6.31 13.18 10.43
CA ASP A 81 6.62 14.23 11.41
C ASP A 81 5.61 15.37 11.34
N LYS A 82 5.30 15.81 10.11
CA LYS A 82 4.26 16.82 9.87
C LYS A 82 2.87 16.36 10.29
N LEU A 83 2.58 15.07 10.15
CA LEU A 83 1.32 14.48 10.61
C LEU A 83 1.27 14.45 12.14
N ARG A 84 2.36 14.07 12.80
CA ARG A 84 2.49 14.02 14.26
C ARG A 84 2.29 15.41 14.88
N GLU A 85 2.81 16.46 14.26
CA GLU A 85 2.62 17.84 14.71
C GLU A 85 1.17 18.34 14.61
N LYS A 86 0.42 17.85 13.61
CA LYS A 86 -0.94 18.34 13.31
C LYS A 86 -2.06 17.47 13.86
N ALA A 87 -1.77 16.24 14.21
CA ALA A 87 -2.72 15.33 14.86
C ALA A 87 -2.93 15.74 16.33
N ASP A 88 -4.11 15.45 16.87
CA ASP A 88 -4.40 15.59 18.30
C ASP A 88 -3.62 14.54 19.11
N GLU A 89 -3.64 13.29 18.63
CA GLU A 89 -2.81 12.21 19.13
C GLU A 89 -2.26 11.40 17.95
N PHE A 90 -1.00 10.95 18.04
CA PHE A 90 -0.36 10.16 16.98
C PHE A 90 0.27 8.87 17.53
N TYR A 91 -0.03 7.74 16.90
CA TYR A 91 0.50 6.42 17.25
C TYR A 91 1.12 5.75 16.03
N LEU A 92 2.38 5.31 16.14
CA LEU A 92 3.09 4.60 15.08
C LEU A 92 3.28 3.13 15.45
N PHE A 93 3.01 2.25 14.49
CA PHE A 93 3.22 0.82 14.58
C PHE A 93 4.03 0.36 13.36
N GLU A 94 5.12 -0.37 13.56
CA GLU A 94 6.03 -0.80 12.48
C GLU A 94 6.56 -2.21 12.74
N LYS A 95 6.90 -2.92 11.67
CA LYS A 95 7.40 -4.30 11.70
C LYS A 95 8.89 -4.39 12.04
N THR A 96 9.65 -3.33 11.86
CA THR A 96 11.09 -3.27 12.20
C THR A 96 11.38 -2.09 13.11
N ILE A 97 11.88 -2.40 14.32
CA ILE A 97 12.09 -1.45 15.41
C ILE A 97 13.39 -0.65 15.25
N ASP A 98 14.46 -1.26 14.73
CA ASP A 98 15.84 -0.78 15.00
C ASP A 98 16.16 0.64 14.50
N SER A 99 15.37 1.18 13.57
CA SER A 99 15.56 2.52 13.01
C SER A 99 14.35 3.45 13.16
N VAL A 100 13.30 3.03 13.87
CA VAL A 100 12.03 3.76 13.93
C VAL A 100 11.51 3.76 15.36
N ASP A 101 11.29 4.94 15.95
CA ASP A 101 10.68 5.14 17.29
C ASP A 101 9.19 4.73 17.30
N ALA A 102 8.89 3.47 16.97
CA ALA A 102 7.54 2.92 16.92
C ALA A 102 7.02 2.64 18.33
N LYS A 103 5.73 2.93 18.56
CA LYS A 103 5.08 2.67 19.85
C LYS A 103 4.79 1.18 20.08
N LYS A 104 4.75 0.39 19.01
CA LYS A 104 4.55 -1.06 19.09
C LYS A 104 5.20 -1.76 17.89
N ASP A 105 5.90 -2.84 18.19
CA ASP A 105 6.48 -3.75 17.22
C ASP A 105 5.46 -4.75 16.68
N LEU A 106 5.42 -4.90 15.36
CA LEU A 106 4.59 -5.85 14.63
C LEU A 106 5.43 -6.95 13.95
N SER A 107 6.74 -7.06 14.24
CA SER A 107 7.69 -8.02 13.64
C SER A 107 7.19 -9.46 13.61
N THR A 108 6.44 -9.87 14.64
CA THR A 108 5.91 -11.22 14.84
C THR A 108 4.66 -11.53 14.00
N LEU A 109 4.01 -10.52 13.43
CA LEU A 109 2.78 -10.69 12.64
C LEU A 109 3.06 -10.66 11.14
N SER A 110 2.31 -11.46 10.39
CA SER A 110 2.21 -11.34 8.93
C SER A 110 1.40 -10.08 8.56
N ASN A 111 1.57 -9.60 7.32
CA ASN A 111 0.85 -8.41 6.86
C ASN A 111 -0.68 -8.61 6.84
N ALA A 112 -1.14 -9.85 6.61
CA ALA A 112 -2.56 -10.19 6.65
C ALA A 112 -3.11 -10.14 8.08
N GLU A 113 -2.39 -10.72 9.05
CA GLU A 113 -2.77 -10.66 10.46
C GLU A 113 -2.79 -9.22 10.98
N ILE A 114 -1.82 -8.39 10.57
CA ILE A 114 -1.80 -6.96 10.89
C ILE A 114 -3.08 -6.30 10.37
N LEU A 115 -3.45 -6.53 9.11
CA LEU A 115 -4.66 -5.96 8.51
C LEU A 115 -5.92 -6.37 9.28
N GLU A 116 -6.09 -7.66 9.57
CA GLU A 116 -7.23 -8.17 10.32
C GLU A 116 -7.32 -7.59 11.74
N GLU A 117 -6.19 -7.51 12.45
CA GLU A 117 -6.12 -6.91 13.79
C GLU A 117 -6.45 -5.42 13.79
N ILE A 118 -6.03 -4.68 12.76
CA ILE A 118 -6.37 -3.26 12.58
C ILE A 118 -7.87 -3.12 12.40
N ILE A 119 -8.46 -3.85 11.44
CA ILE A 119 -9.87 -3.74 11.11
C ILE A 119 -10.73 -4.04 12.35
N LYS A 120 -10.37 -5.08 13.12
CA LYS A 120 -11.07 -5.44 14.37
C LYS A 120 -10.99 -4.34 15.43
N LYS A 121 -9.88 -3.61 15.53
CA LYS A 121 -9.67 -2.56 16.54
C LYS A 121 -10.10 -1.17 16.10
N ALA A 122 -10.28 -0.98 14.80
CA ALA A 122 -10.70 0.27 14.19
C ALA A 122 -12.22 0.42 14.18
N GLU A 123 -12.95 -0.26 15.07
CA GLU A 123 -14.40 -0.09 15.22
C GLU A 123 -14.69 1.40 15.50
N ASN A 124 -15.58 2.00 14.70
CA ASN A 124 -15.88 3.44 14.69
C ASN A 124 -14.74 4.38 14.27
N CYS A 125 -13.67 3.88 13.65
CA CYS A 125 -12.60 4.68 13.07
C CYS A 125 -12.69 4.68 11.54
N ARG A 126 -12.30 5.78 10.90
CA ARG A 126 -12.09 5.79 9.44
C ARG A 126 -10.76 5.10 9.11
N VAL A 127 -10.80 4.06 8.29
CA VAL A 127 -9.61 3.28 7.88
C VAL A 127 -9.19 3.65 6.46
N MET A 128 -7.96 4.13 6.30
CA MET A 128 -7.34 4.41 5.01
C MET A 128 -6.26 3.37 4.68
N MET A 129 -6.38 2.68 3.55
CA MET A 129 -5.32 1.79 3.06
C MET A 129 -4.46 2.52 2.04
N VAL A 130 -3.16 2.71 2.35
CA VAL A 130 -2.28 3.63 1.61
C VAL A 130 -1.09 2.91 1.03
N GLY A 131 -0.83 3.11 -0.26
CA GLY A 131 0.44 2.74 -0.88
C GLY A 131 0.35 2.36 -2.35
N PRO A 132 1.49 2.35 -3.06
CA PRO A 132 1.57 1.92 -4.47
C PRO A 132 1.14 0.46 -4.66
N SER A 133 1.33 -0.37 -3.65
CA SER A 133 1.00 -1.80 -3.67
C SER A 133 -0.47 -2.07 -3.38
N THR A 134 -1.24 -1.07 -2.93
CA THR A 134 -2.65 -1.23 -2.56
C THR A 134 -3.49 -1.42 -3.83
N PRO A 135 -4.18 -2.57 -3.98
CA PRO A 135 -5.10 -2.79 -5.09
C PRO A 135 -6.25 -1.78 -5.04
N LEU A 136 -6.55 -1.11 -6.16
CA LEU A 136 -7.77 -0.31 -6.31
C LEU A 136 -8.98 -1.22 -6.54
N CYS A 137 -9.29 -2.06 -5.55
CA CYS A 137 -10.27 -3.13 -5.63
C CYS A 137 -11.42 -2.89 -4.63
N PRO A 138 -12.70 -2.96 -5.06
CA PRO A 138 -13.84 -2.67 -4.19
C PRO A 138 -13.98 -3.65 -3.02
N VAL A 139 -13.45 -4.87 -3.15
CA VAL A 139 -13.47 -5.90 -2.09
C VAL A 139 -12.81 -5.42 -0.80
N LEU A 140 -11.85 -4.49 -0.88
CA LEU A 140 -11.24 -3.91 0.32
C LEU A 140 -12.26 -3.13 1.18
N PHE A 141 -13.30 -2.55 0.57
CA PHE A 141 -14.37 -1.89 1.30
C PHE A 141 -15.24 -2.85 2.11
N ASP A 142 -15.36 -4.11 1.65
CA ASP A 142 -16.04 -5.19 2.37
C ASP A 142 -15.19 -5.68 3.55
N CYS A 143 -13.88 -5.44 3.50
CA CYS A 143 -12.94 -5.70 4.60
C CYS A 143 -12.89 -4.56 5.63
N GLY A 144 -13.78 -3.56 5.59
CA GLY A 144 -13.77 -2.46 6.56
C GLY A 144 -12.74 -1.36 6.28
N ILE A 145 -12.21 -1.29 5.04
CA ILE A 145 -11.51 -0.10 4.56
C ILE A 145 -12.55 0.93 4.14
N ASP A 146 -12.35 2.21 4.47
CA ASP A 146 -13.24 3.30 4.05
C ASP A 146 -12.69 4.07 2.84
N GLU A 147 -11.37 4.06 2.68
CA GLU A 147 -10.70 4.75 1.60
C GLU A 147 -9.41 4.05 1.17
N ILE A 148 -9.22 3.97 -0.14
CA ILE A 148 -8.05 3.40 -0.78
C ILE A 148 -7.24 4.52 -1.39
N LEU A 149 -5.99 4.67 -0.94
CA LEU A 149 -5.01 5.59 -1.50
C LEU A 149 -4.00 4.79 -2.31
N GLY A 150 -4.31 4.61 -3.60
CA GLY A 150 -3.56 3.77 -4.54
C GLY A 150 -2.95 4.56 -5.70
N MET A 151 -2.42 3.86 -6.71
CA MET A 151 -1.79 4.49 -7.87
C MET A 151 -2.29 3.88 -9.18
N SER A 152 -2.36 4.71 -10.22
CA SER A 152 -2.57 4.27 -11.60
C SER A 152 -1.39 4.65 -12.47
N VAL A 153 -1.08 3.82 -13.47
CA VAL A 153 0.02 4.07 -14.42
C VAL A 153 -0.55 4.66 -15.70
N TYR A 154 -0.10 5.86 -16.08
CA TYR A 154 -0.49 6.48 -17.36
C TYR A 154 0.64 6.40 -18.40
N ASP A 155 1.89 6.28 -17.96
CA ASP A 155 3.06 6.06 -18.82
C ASP A 155 3.91 4.93 -18.24
N PRO A 156 3.67 3.67 -18.68
CA PRO A 156 4.41 2.51 -18.18
C PRO A 156 5.90 2.55 -18.51
N ARG A 157 6.31 3.22 -19.60
CA ARG A 157 7.72 3.28 -19.99
C ARG A 157 8.49 4.19 -19.06
N LEU A 158 7.97 5.40 -18.84
CA LEU A 158 8.54 6.37 -17.92
C LEU A 158 8.54 5.86 -16.47
N MET A 159 7.49 5.15 -16.07
CA MET A 159 7.43 4.52 -14.75
C MET A 159 8.52 3.46 -14.58
N VAL A 160 8.71 2.56 -15.56
CA VAL A 160 9.77 1.54 -15.50
C VAL A 160 11.17 2.15 -15.53
N GLU A 161 11.40 3.17 -16.37
CA GLU A 161 12.68 3.88 -16.45
C GLU A 161 13.09 4.44 -15.09
N THR A 162 12.23 5.28 -14.50
CA THR A 162 12.52 5.90 -13.19
C THR A 162 12.57 4.88 -12.05
N LEU A 163 11.69 3.88 -12.04
CA LEU A 163 11.71 2.81 -11.03
C LEU A 163 13.02 2.02 -11.08
N SER A 164 13.55 1.76 -12.28
CA SER A 164 14.81 1.01 -12.47
C SER A 164 16.04 1.77 -11.96
N GLU A 165 15.94 3.09 -11.81
CA GLU A 165 16.96 3.95 -11.20
C GLU A 165 16.85 4.04 -9.67
N GLY A 166 15.85 3.38 -9.06
CA GLY A 166 15.72 3.30 -7.60
C GLY A 166 15.00 4.48 -6.94
N VAL A 167 14.23 5.27 -7.69
CA VAL A 167 13.45 6.37 -7.12
C VAL A 167 12.39 5.89 -6.14
N ILE A 168 12.05 6.74 -5.17
CA ILE A 168 10.96 6.47 -4.21
C ILE A 168 9.60 6.97 -4.74
N VAL A 169 8.50 6.52 -4.13
CA VAL A 169 7.12 6.82 -4.56
C VAL A 169 6.81 8.32 -4.80
N PRO A 170 7.33 9.27 -3.97
CA PRO A 170 7.17 10.70 -4.25
C PRO A 170 7.76 11.14 -5.59
N GLU A 171 8.86 10.52 -6.02
CA GLU A 171 9.67 10.87 -7.19
C GLU A 171 9.32 10.04 -8.44
N LEU A 172 8.59 8.93 -8.27
CA LEU A 172 8.16 8.05 -9.35
C LEU A 172 7.33 8.81 -10.39
N LYS A 173 7.72 8.70 -11.67
CA LYS A 173 7.05 9.36 -12.80
C LYS A 173 6.16 8.36 -13.56
N GLY A 174 5.31 8.86 -14.47
CA GLY A 174 4.41 8.01 -15.27
C GLY A 174 3.21 7.44 -14.49
N VAL A 175 2.95 7.97 -13.30
CA VAL A 175 1.93 7.50 -12.36
C VAL A 175 1.05 8.65 -11.85
N LYS A 176 -0.20 8.34 -11.54
CA LYS A 176 -1.10 9.19 -10.75
C LYS A 176 -1.33 8.57 -9.39
N LYS A 177 -1.37 9.42 -8.37
CA LYS A 177 -1.73 9.06 -6.99
C LYS A 177 -3.22 9.31 -6.85
N LEU A 178 -3.98 8.32 -6.40
CA LEU A 178 -5.43 8.33 -6.41
C LEU A 178 -5.99 8.15 -4.99
N SER A 179 -7.14 8.77 -4.74
CA SER A 179 -8.02 8.50 -3.60
C SER A 179 -9.32 7.89 -4.13
N TRP A 180 -9.74 6.78 -3.54
CA TRP A 180 -11.02 6.15 -3.84
C TRP A 180 -11.76 5.81 -2.55
N LYS A 181 -12.90 6.47 -2.34
CA LYS A 181 -13.68 6.37 -1.10
C LYS A 181 -14.83 5.38 -1.27
N LYS A 182 -15.13 4.63 -0.21
CA LYS A 182 -16.33 3.81 -0.10
C LYS A 182 -17.55 4.73 -0.31
N LYS A 183 -18.49 4.30 -1.15
CA LYS A 183 -19.77 4.98 -1.26
C LYS A 183 -20.60 4.61 -0.04
N ASN A 184 -21.15 5.60 0.63
CA ASN A 184 -22.24 5.36 1.56
C ASN A 184 -23.45 4.98 0.70
N GLU A 185 -23.93 3.75 0.83
CA GLU A 185 -25.27 3.40 0.35
C GLU A 185 -26.26 4.22 1.18
N TYR A 186 -26.99 5.12 0.51
CA TYR A 186 -28.11 5.87 1.09
C TYR A 186 -29.40 5.07 0.93
#